data_AF-A0A927XUW5-F1
#
_entry.id   AF-A0A927XUW5-F1
#
_cell.length_a   1.000
_cell.length_b   1.000
_cell.length_c   1.000
_cell.angle_alpha   90.00
_cell.angle_beta   90.00
_cell.angle_gamma   90.00
#
_symmetry.space_group_name_H-M   'P 1'
#
loop_
_entity.id
_entity.type
_entity.pdbx_description
1 polymer ?
#
loop_
_entity_poly.entity_id
_entity_poly.type
_entity_poly.pdbx_seq_one_letter_code
_entity_poly.pdbx_strand_id
1 'polypeptide(L)'
;MAEDCASRKNSLTSRTECDIMKRGDIYRADLDPVVGSEQGGVRPVLIIQNDTGNLHSPTVIVAAITARQKKPHMPVHVPITAGESGLPADSVVLTEQVRTLEKSRLTKYLGHLPADAMARIDAALMRSIGTA
;
A
#
# COMPACT_ATOMS: atom_id res chain seq x y z
N MET A 1 3.97 36.53 31.25
CA MET A 1 3.77 35.12 31.64
C MET A 1 2.85 34.50 30.59
N ALA A 2 3.26 34.19 29.37
CA ALA A 2 4.48 33.55 28.86
C ALA A 2 4.68 32.11 29.36
N GLU A 3 4.78 31.21 28.36
CA GLU A 3 5.40 29.87 28.31
C GLU A 3 4.39 28.70 28.23
N ASP A 4 4.03 28.23 27.03
CA ASP A 4 4.79 27.48 26.01
C ASP A 4 4.65 25.95 26.20
N CYS A 5 3.86 25.35 25.32
CA CYS A 5 3.55 23.91 25.28
C CYS A 5 4.64 23.11 24.52
N ALA A 6 5.76 23.75 24.18
CA ALA A 6 6.95 23.08 23.72
C ALA A 6 7.85 22.65 24.91
N SER A 7 8.30 21.40 24.86
CA SER A 7 9.39 20.83 25.67
C SER A 7 9.08 20.33 27.09
N ARG A 8 8.81 19.02 27.19
CA ARG A 8 9.62 18.14 28.08
C ARG A 8 10.09 16.91 27.31
N LYS A 9 11.42 16.77 27.33
CA LYS A 9 12.25 15.86 26.53
C LYS A 9 12.34 14.48 27.17
N ASN A 10 12.60 13.50 26.29
CA ASN A 10 13.42 12.30 26.50
C ASN A 10 12.98 11.29 27.58
N SER A 11 12.22 10.29 27.17
CA SER A 11 12.25 8.95 27.75
C SER A 11 12.42 7.93 26.63
N LEU A 12 13.63 7.38 26.51
CA LEU A 12 13.95 6.20 25.72
C LEU A 12 13.30 4.97 26.35
N THR A 13 11.97 4.85 26.34
CA THR A 13 11.22 3.61 26.63
C THR A 13 9.76 3.74 26.22
N SER A 14 9.50 3.55 24.92
CA SER A 14 8.47 2.61 24.46
C SER A 14 8.69 2.43 22.95
N ARG A 15 9.55 1.47 22.59
CA ARG A 15 9.44 0.83 21.28
C ARG A 15 8.18 -0.04 21.34
N THR A 16 7.02 0.59 21.36
CA THR A 16 5.76 -0.09 21.08
C THR A 16 5.90 -0.56 19.64
N GLU A 17 5.90 -1.88 19.43
CA GLU A 17 5.85 -2.60 18.16
C GLU A 17 6.00 -1.70 16.93
N CYS A 18 7.20 -1.67 16.34
CA CYS A 18 7.41 -1.03 15.05
C CYS A 18 6.46 -1.73 14.08
N ASP A 19 5.35 -1.07 13.75
CA ASP A 19 4.17 -1.63 13.10
C ASP A 19 4.60 -2.51 11.92
N ILE A 20 4.53 -3.83 12.12
CA ILE A 20 4.99 -4.79 11.13
C ILE A 20 4.02 -4.69 9.98
N MET A 21 4.45 -4.08 8.88
CA MET A 21 3.72 -4.02 7.61
C MET A 21 3.03 -5.35 7.31
N LYS A 22 1.71 -5.33 7.14
CA LYS A 22 0.89 -6.50 6.88
C LYS A 22 0.42 -6.55 5.45
N ARG A 23 0.19 -7.77 4.98
CA ARG A 23 -0.55 -8.00 3.74
C ARG A 23 -1.95 -7.40 3.87
N GLY A 24 -2.34 -6.59 2.89
CA GLY A 24 -3.60 -5.83 2.93
C GLY A 24 -3.45 -4.38 3.37
N ASP A 25 -2.30 -4.00 3.94
CA ASP A 25 -2.05 -2.59 4.30
C ASP A 25 -1.85 -1.73 3.06
N ILE A 26 -2.33 -0.49 3.16
CA ILE A 26 -2.19 0.54 2.14
C ILE A 26 -1.26 1.63 2.67
N TYR A 27 -0.21 1.94 1.90
CA TYR A 27 0.74 2.99 2.21
C TYR A 27 0.85 4.00 1.07
N ARG A 28 1.20 5.24 1.39
CA ARG A 28 1.71 6.21 0.43
C ARG A 28 3.16 5.89 0.11
N ALA A 29 3.49 5.71 -1.17
CA ALA A 29 4.83 5.36 -1.63
C ALA A 29 5.30 6.23 -2.80
N ASP A 30 6.60 6.47 -2.89
CA ASP A 30 7.25 7.06 -4.06
C ASP A 30 7.75 5.97 -5.03
N LEU A 31 7.10 5.89 -6.19
CA LEU A 31 7.40 4.90 -7.23
C LEU A 31 8.39 5.42 -8.29
N ASP A 32 8.85 6.66 -8.19
CA ASP A 32 9.77 7.23 -9.18
C ASP A 32 11.24 6.81 -8.92
N PRO A 33 12.07 6.78 -9.97
CA PRO A 33 11.74 7.03 -11.38
C PRO A 33 11.05 5.82 -12.06
N VAL A 34 10.42 6.07 -13.20
CA VAL A 34 9.75 5.05 -14.03
C VAL A 34 10.07 5.20 -15.51
N VAL A 35 9.93 4.12 -16.28
CA VAL A 35 10.07 4.11 -17.74
C VAL A 35 8.75 3.72 -18.41
N GLY A 36 8.35 4.47 -19.44
CA GLY A 36 7.18 4.13 -20.27
C GLY A 36 5.86 4.12 -19.49
N SER A 37 5.18 2.96 -19.45
CA SER A 37 3.83 2.79 -18.88
C SER A 37 3.79 2.23 -17.45
N GLU A 38 4.95 2.12 -16.81
CA GLU A 38 5.04 1.82 -15.38
C GLU A 38 4.27 2.85 -14.55
N GLN A 39 3.61 2.42 -13.47
CA GLN A 39 3.01 3.37 -12.52
C GLN A 39 4.09 4.09 -11.72
N GLY A 40 4.24 5.38 -11.99
CA GLY A 40 5.10 6.30 -11.24
C GLY A 40 4.35 7.29 -10.36
N GLY A 41 5.12 8.24 -9.83
CA GLY A 41 4.68 9.27 -8.91
C GLY A 41 4.40 8.77 -7.50
N VAL A 42 4.16 9.74 -6.60
CA VAL A 42 3.84 9.43 -5.21
C VAL A 42 2.35 9.13 -5.07
N ARG A 43 2.02 7.88 -4.72
CA ARG A 43 0.64 7.38 -4.72
C ARG A 43 0.39 6.29 -3.66
N PRO A 44 -0.88 5.96 -3.38
CA PRO A 44 -1.20 4.78 -2.58
C PRO A 44 -0.75 3.49 -3.28
N VAL A 45 -0.26 2.54 -2.48
CA VAL A 45 0.11 1.18 -2.88
C VAL A 45 -0.42 0.19 -1.86
N LEU A 46 -0.83 -0.99 -2.32
CA LEU A 46 -1.30 -2.09 -1.49
C LEU A 46 -0.16 -3.09 -1.25
N ILE A 47 0.13 -3.46 -0.02
CA ILE A 47 1.07 -4.53 0.30
C ILE A 47 0.42 -5.88 -0.01
N ILE A 48 1.05 -6.64 -0.91
CA ILE A 48 0.59 -7.97 -1.34
C ILE A 48 1.54 -9.11 -0.93
N GLN A 49 2.73 -8.79 -0.46
CA GLN A 49 3.70 -9.75 0.07
C GLN A 49 3.17 -10.43 1.34
N ASN A 50 3.55 -11.69 1.55
CA ASN A 50 3.23 -12.45 2.76
C ASN A 50 3.88 -11.83 4.02
N ASP A 51 3.22 -12.01 5.17
CA ASP A 51 3.63 -11.38 6.42
C ASP A 51 5.00 -11.82 6.94
N THR A 52 5.39 -13.08 6.69
CA THR A 52 6.73 -13.56 7.05
C THR A 52 7.80 -12.78 6.29
N GLY A 53 7.60 -12.55 4.99
CA GLY A 53 8.45 -11.70 4.18
C GLY A 53 8.46 -10.26 4.69
N ASN A 54 7.28 -9.71 5.00
CA ASN A 54 7.18 -8.34 5.51
C ASN A 54 7.86 -8.16 6.87
N LEU A 55 7.88 -9.20 7.71
CA LEU A 55 8.56 -9.16 9.01
C LEU A 55 10.09 -9.12 8.87
N HIS A 56 10.65 -9.98 8.02
CA HIS A 56 12.09 -10.22 8.00
C HIS A 56 12.85 -9.50 6.87
N SER A 57 12.18 -9.14 5.79
CA SER A 57 12.82 -8.52 4.62
C SER A 57 12.95 -7.00 4.78
N PRO A 58 14.02 -6.37 4.27
CA PRO A 58 14.07 -4.92 4.08
C PRO A 58 13.13 -4.43 2.95
N THR A 59 12.57 -5.35 2.16
CA THR A 59 11.68 -5.05 1.04
C THR A 59 10.26 -5.60 1.24
N VAL A 60 9.31 -5.03 0.49
CA VAL A 60 7.92 -5.46 0.39
C VAL A 60 7.49 -5.51 -1.07
N ILE A 61 6.58 -6.41 -1.42
CA ILE A 61 5.94 -6.43 -2.75
C ILE A 61 4.60 -5.70 -2.65
N VAL A 62 4.38 -4.75 -3.54
CA VAL A 62 3.18 -3.92 -3.57
C VAL A 62 2.53 -3.89 -4.95
N ALA A 63 1.23 -3.61 -4.99
CA ALA A 63 0.48 -3.27 -6.20
C ALA A 63 0.09 -1.78 -6.19
N ALA A 64 0.22 -1.11 -7.34
CA ALA A 64 -0.11 0.31 -7.45
C ALA A 64 -1.64 0.55 -7.39
N ILE A 65 -2.05 1.64 -6.73
CA ILE A 65 -3.45 2.08 -6.68
C ILE A 65 -3.62 3.36 -7.51
N THR A 66 -4.76 3.49 -8.18
CA THR A 66 -5.13 4.71 -8.90
C THR A 66 -6.57 5.14 -8.60
N ALA A 67 -6.80 6.44 -8.43
CA ALA A 67 -8.15 7.02 -8.34
C ALA A 67 -8.79 7.25 -9.73
N ARG A 68 -8.08 6.94 -10.83
CA ARG A 68 -8.59 7.16 -12.19
C ARG A 68 -9.51 6.01 -12.60
N GLN A 69 -10.82 6.23 -12.49
CA GLN A 69 -11.84 5.24 -12.88
C GLN A 69 -12.04 5.08 -14.40
N LYS A 70 -11.44 5.93 -15.24
CA LYS A 70 -11.58 5.90 -16.71
C LYS A 70 -10.70 4.85 -17.42
N LYS A 71 -10.25 3.79 -16.73
CA LYS A 71 -9.49 2.72 -17.39
C LYS A 71 -10.46 1.71 -18.02
N PRO A 72 -10.10 1.10 -19.17
CA PRO A 72 -10.82 -0.06 -19.69
C PRO A 72 -10.93 -1.13 -18.61
N HIS A 73 -12.10 -1.75 -18.46
CA HIS A 73 -12.31 -2.78 -17.45
C HIS A 73 -11.48 -4.02 -17.82
N MET A 74 -10.38 -4.24 -17.09
CA MET A 74 -9.55 -5.44 -17.24
C MET A 74 -9.76 -6.38 -16.04
N PRO A 75 -9.61 -7.70 -16.21
CA PRO A 75 -9.79 -8.68 -15.13
C PRO A 75 -8.75 -8.58 -14.00
N VAL A 76 -7.71 -7.77 -14.20
CA VAL A 76 -6.62 -7.45 -13.24
C VAL A 76 -6.85 -6.12 -12.51
N HIS A 77 -7.96 -5.44 -12.79
CA HIS A 77 -8.35 -4.21 -12.09
C HIS A 77 -9.37 -4.54 -11.01
N VAL A 78 -9.04 -4.20 -9.77
CA VAL A 78 -9.94 -4.45 -8.62
C VAL A 78 -10.41 -3.12 -8.05
N PRO A 79 -11.69 -2.74 -8.26
CA PRO A 79 -12.27 -1.58 -7.63
C PRO A 79 -12.35 -1.76 -6.11
N ILE A 80 -11.92 -0.73 -5.39
CA ILE A 80 -12.04 -0.61 -3.94
C ILE A 80 -12.74 0.71 -3.60
N THR A 81 -13.67 0.65 -2.64
CA THR A 81 -14.40 1.83 -2.17
C THR A 81 -13.57 2.63 -1.16
N ALA A 82 -13.85 3.93 -1.03
CA ALA A 82 -13.27 4.75 0.03
C ALA A 82 -13.54 4.17 1.42
N GLY A 83 -14.75 3.64 1.64
CA GLY A 83 -15.19 3.09 2.93
C GLY A 83 -14.46 1.81 3.35
N GLU A 84 -14.09 0.94 2.40
CA GLU A 84 -13.36 -0.31 2.71
C GLU A 84 -11.84 -0.14 2.79
N SER A 85 -11.29 0.93 2.20
CA SER A 85 -9.84 1.10 2.04
C SER A 85 -9.19 2.14 2.94
N GLY A 86 -9.97 3.03 3.55
CA GLY A 86 -9.44 4.20 4.26
C GLY A 86 -8.91 5.30 3.33
N LEU A 87 -9.03 5.14 2.01
CA LEU A 87 -8.68 6.17 1.03
C LEU A 87 -9.76 7.25 0.94
N PRO A 88 -9.41 8.49 0.56
CA PRO A 88 -10.36 9.60 0.49
C PRO A 88 -11.37 9.48 -0.67
N ALA A 89 -11.16 8.55 -1.60
CA ALA A 89 -12.00 8.34 -2.76
C ALA A 89 -11.91 6.90 -3.26
N ASP A 90 -12.96 6.45 -3.94
CA ASP A 90 -13.00 5.18 -4.65
C ASP A 90 -11.83 5.07 -5.62
N SER A 91 -11.18 3.92 -5.59
CA SER A 91 -9.91 3.68 -6.24
C SER A 91 -9.89 2.30 -6.90
N VAL A 92 -8.84 2.03 -7.67
CA VAL A 92 -8.63 0.75 -8.35
C VAL A 92 -7.22 0.27 -8.06
N VAL A 93 -7.12 -0.96 -7.55
CA VAL A 93 -5.83 -1.68 -7.45
C VAL A 93 -5.53 -2.29 -8.81
N LEU A 94 -4.31 -2.05 -9.30
CA LEU A 94 -3.81 -2.52 -10.59
C LEU A 94 -2.88 -3.71 -10.37
N THR A 95 -3.38 -4.94 -10.39
CA THR A 95 -2.55 -6.13 -10.09
C THR A 95 -1.54 -6.46 -11.19
N GLU A 96 -1.62 -5.79 -12.35
CA GLU A 96 -0.60 -5.82 -13.38
C GLU A 96 0.58 -4.85 -13.12
N GLN A 97 0.44 -3.96 -12.14
CA GLN A 97 1.44 -2.94 -11.79
C GLN A 97 2.04 -3.26 -10.41
N VAL A 98 2.69 -4.42 -10.33
CA VAL A 98 3.33 -4.94 -9.12
C VAL A 98 4.82 -4.59 -9.10
N ARG A 99 5.35 -4.24 -7.93
CA ARG A 99 6.77 -3.95 -7.74
C ARG A 99 7.26 -4.32 -6.34
N THR A 100 8.50 -4.78 -6.25
CA THR A 100 9.23 -4.88 -4.97
C THR A 100 9.84 -3.52 -4.62
N LEU A 101 9.51 -2.99 -3.45
CA LEU A 101 10.02 -1.73 -2.93
C LEU A 101 10.84 -1.97 -1.66
N GLU A 102 11.88 -1.18 -1.48
CA GLU A 102 12.51 -1.04 -0.17
C GLU A 102 11.57 -0.24 0.75
N LYS A 103 11.50 -0.60 2.04
CA LYS A 103 10.52 -0.09 3.00
C LYS A 103 10.62 1.42 3.25
N SER A 104 11.78 2.05 3.11
CA SER A 104 11.95 3.52 3.24
C SER A 104 11.19 4.31 2.15
N ARG A 105 10.80 3.67 1.05
CA ARG A 105 9.90 4.29 0.05
C ARG A 105 8.47 4.45 0.56
N LEU A 106 8.07 3.72 1.61
CA LEU A 106 6.75 3.82 2.24
C LEU A 106 6.77 4.92 3.30
N THR A 107 5.89 5.92 3.13
CA THR A 107 5.95 7.17 3.91
C THR A 107 4.82 7.32 4.92
N LYS A 108 3.60 6.90 4.58
CA LYS A 108 2.42 7.10 5.43
C LYS A 108 1.45 5.93 5.28
N TYR A 109 1.04 5.34 6.39
CA TYR A 109 -0.06 4.38 6.44
C TYR A 109 -1.39 5.07 6.11
N LEU A 110 -2.22 4.46 5.27
CA LEU A 110 -3.48 5.02 4.79
C LEU A 110 -4.70 4.16 5.17
N GLY A 111 -4.52 2.87 5.42
CA GLY A 111 -5.61 1.96 5.77
C GLY A 111 -5.25 0.51 5.53
N HIS A 112 -6.23 -0.38 5.70
CA HIS A 112 -6.10 -1.81 5.51
C HIS A 112 -7.36 -2.34 4.81
N LEU A 113 -7.17 -3.20 3.81
CA LEU A 113 -8.29 -3.83 3.11
C LEU A 113 -8.86 -5.01 3.92
N PRO A 114 -10.19 -5.14 4.00
CA PRO A 114 -10.81 -6.30 4.64
C PRO A 114 -10.57 -7.59 3.83
N ALA A 115 -10.80 -8.74 4.48
CA ALA A 115 -10.48 -10.05 3.92
C ALA A 115 -11.22 -10.37 2.61
N ASP A 116 -12.46 -9.92 2.46
CA ASP A 116 -13.26 -10.07 1.25
C ASP A 116 -12.69 -9.27 0.07
N ALA A 117 -12.21 -8.04 0.32
CA ALA A 117 -11.47 -7.26 -0.66
C ALA A 117 -10.17 -7.97 -1.04
N MET A 118 -9.41 -8.48 -0.07
CA MET A 118 -8.17 -9.22 -0.33
C MET A 118 -8.40 -10.50 -1.13
N ALA A 119 -9.52 -11.20 -0.96
CA ALA A 119 -9.86 -12.35 -1.80
C ALA A 119 -10.06 -11.95 -3.28
N ARG A 120 -10.67 -10.78 -3.55
CA ARG A 120 -10.78 -10.22 -4.91
C ARG A 120 -9.41 -9.88 -5.49
N ILE A 121 -8.51 -9.33 -4.66
CA ILE A 121 -7.12 -9.03 -5.04
C ILE A 121 -6.36 -10.31 -5.39
N ASP A 122 -6.50 -11.38 -4.62
CA ASP A 122 -5.83 -12.66 -4.87
C ASP A 122 -6.28 -13.27 -6.20
N ALA A 123 -7.58 -13.26 -6.46
CA ALA A 123 -8.13 -13.73 -7.74
C ALA A 123 -7.59 -12.92 -8.93
N ALA A 124 -7.49 -11.59 -8.80
CA ALA A 124 -6.94 -10.73 -9.85
C ALA A 124 -5.44 -10.92 -10.04
N LEU A 125 -4.69 -11.09 -8.94
CA LEU A 125 -3.25 -11.35 -8.97
C LEU A 125 -2.97 -12.68 -9.68
N MET A 126 -3.69 -13.75 -9.35
CA MET A 126 -3.57 -15.05 -10.04
C MET A 126 -3.79 -14.93 -11.55
N ARG A 127 -4.80 -14.16 -11.98
CA ARG A 127 -5.02 -13.86 -13.41
C ARG A 127 -3.85 -13.08 -14.01
N SER A 128 -3.30 -12.11 -13.28
CA SER A 128 -2.19 -11.28 -13.75
C SER A 128 -0.89 -12.06 -13.96
N ILE A 129 -0.66 -13.13 -13.18
CA ILE A 129 0.56 -13.95 -13.27
C ILE A 129 0.34 -15.31 -13.94
N GLY A 130 -0.87 -15.59 -14.46
CA GLY A 130 -1.17 -16.81 -15.19
C GLY A 130 -1.28 -18.07 -14.33
N THR A 131 -1.72 -17.94 -13.08
CA THR A 131 -1.93 -19.06 -12.14
C THR A 131 -3.41 -19.25 -11.75
N ALA A 132 -4.31 -18.55 -12.42
CA ALA A 132 -5.77 -18.68 -12.26
C ALA A 132 -6.35 -19.78 -13.15
#